data_AF-A0AA52APL2-F1
#
_entry.id   AF-A0AA52APL2-F1
#
_cell.length_a   1.000
_cell.length_b   1.000
_cell.length_c   1.000
_cell.angle_alpha   90.00
_cell.angle_beta   90.00
_cell.angle_gamma   90.00
#
_symmetry.space_group_name_H-M   'P 1'
#
loop_
_entity.id
_entity.type
_entity.pdbx_description
1 polymer ?
#
loop_
_entity_poly.entity_id
_entity_poly.type
_entity_poly.pdbx_seq_one_letter_code
_entity_poly.pdbx_strand_id
1 'polypeptide(L)'
;MRIANVQFWKTQNRKGRPKPYQVRWAVDGKAFYASYRSSAHAELFRINLVAAANRGEVFDTETGLPVSMQPETEALTWYQLACAYAQMKWSGAAANTRKNTASALARITTELLVEPKRGVVAPDSQVVRRALTHWAFRLTARSEAPEVDVAAALEWVAQHSRPVADLKDLDVGRHVLRSISFRLDGTPASPSHSQRIRAVFHNALEYAVEKGDLPENPLSRIGGRAPRLTRQVDPRQGGFKV
;
A
#
# COMPACT_ATOMS: atom_id res chain seq x y z
N MET A 1 17.05 -3.30 -25.85
CA MET A 1 17.13 -2.87 -24.44
C MET A 1 18.60 -2.58 -24.15
N ARG A 2 19.01 -1.32 -23.97
CA ARG A 2 20.41 -0.98 -23.67
C ARG A 2 20.66 -1.29 -22.19
N ILE A 3 21.62 -2.16 -21.91
CA ILE A 3 22.13 -2.36 -20.55
C ILE A 3 22.85 -1.07 -20.19
N ALA A 4 22.44 -0.40 -19.11
CA ALA A 4 23.11 0.81 -18.62
C ALA A 4 24.59 0.51 -18.37
N ASN A 5 25.48 1.44 -18.73
CA ASN A 5 26.91 1.26 -18.49
C ASN A 5 27.19 1.50 -17.01
N VAL A 6 27.52 0.43 -16.27
CA VAL A 6 27.75 0.51 -14.82
C VAL A 6 29.23 0.31 -14.50
N GLN A 7 29.78 1.21 -13.70
CA GLN A 7 31.18 1.16 -13.24
C GLN A 7 31.24 1.09 -11.72
N PHE A 8 32.11 0.23 -11.19
CA PHE A 8 32.30 0.06 -9.75
C PHE A 8 33.76 0.32 -9.38
N TRP A 9 34.00 1.07 -8.30
CA TRP A 9 35.34 1.29 -7.76
C TRP A 9 35.56 0.47 -6.49
N LYS A 10 36.84 0.25 -6.13
CA LYS A 10 37.20 -0.34 -4.83
C LYS A 10 36.71 0.55 -3.68
N THR A 11 36.29 -0.08 -2.59
CA THR A 11 35.92 0.61 -1.35
C THR A 11 37.08 1.48 -0.85
N GLN A 12 36.81 2.76 -0.63
CA GLN A 12 37.81 3.74 -0.21
C GLN A 12 37.70 4.02 1.30
N ASN A 13 38.83 4.14 2.00
CA ASN A 13 38.87 4.61 3.39
C ASN A 13 39.22 6.10 3.46
N ARG A 14 38.24 6.93 3.84
CA ARG A 14 38.35 8.38 4.04
C ARG A 14 38.60 8.66 5.52
N LYS A 15 39.87 8.58 5.92
CA LYS A 15 40.33 8.82 7.30
C LYS A 15 39.78 10.15 7.84
N GLY A 16 39.40 10.17 9.12
CA GLY A 16 38.87 11.35 9.80
C GLY A 16 37.39 11.66 9.54
N ARG A 17 36.64 10.80 8.85
CA ARG A 17 35.19 10.95 8.66
C ARG A 17 34.39 10.01 9.58
N PRO A 18 33.19 10.40 10.05
CA PRO A 18 32.33 9.55 10.88
C PRO A 18 31.92 8.21 10.22
N LYS A 19 31.86 8.20 8.88
CA LYS A 19 31.62 7.00 8.05
C LYS A 19 32.77 6.91 7.02
N PRO A 20 33.94 6.36 7.41
CA PRO A 20 35.14 6.46 6.60
C PRO A 20 35.13 5.53 5.38
N TYR A 21 34.35 4.44 5.38
CA TYR A 21 34.35 3.47 4.29
C TYR A 21 33.34 3.86 3.22
N GLN A 22 33.81 4.34 2.07
CA GLN A 22 32.99 4.82 0.96
C GLN A 22 33.02 3.83 -0.21
N VAL A 23 31.84 3.46 -0.69
CA VAL A 23 31.63 2.77 -1.97
C VAL A 23 31.28 3.82 -3.01
N ARG A 24 31.90 3.74 -4.20
CA ARG A 24 31.61 4.61 -5.34
C ARG A 24 31.25 3.75 -6.54
N TRP A 25 30.23 4.15 -7.27
CA TRP A 25 29.83 3.54 -8.53
C TRP A 25 29.24 4.60 -9.47
N ALA A 26 29.02 4.25 -10.74
CA ALA A 26 28.45 5.14 -11.72
C ALA A 26 27.51 4.38 -12.64
N VAL A 27 26.41 5.03 -13.03
CA VAL A 27 25.42 4.50 -13.97
C VAL A 27 25.29 5.53 -15.09
N ASP A 28 25.57 5.11 -16.33
CA ASP A 28 25.56 5.98 -17.52
C ASP A 28 26.34 7.30 -17.32
N GLY A 29 27.51 7.19 -16.67
CA GLY A 29 28.41 8.32 -16.42
C GLY A 29 28.06 9.19 -15.20
N LYS A 30 26.88 9.02 -14.58
CA LYS A 30 26.52 9.70 -13.33
C LYS A 30 27.09 8.98 -12.12
N ALA A 31 27.89 9.66 -11.33
CA ALA A 31 28.57 9.08 -10.16
C ALA A 31 27.68 9.11 -8.90
N PHE A 32 27.73 8.00 -8.16
CA PHE A 32 27.03 7.75 -6.91
C PHE A 32 27.99 7.30 -5.81
N TYR A 33 27.62 7.53 -4.56
CA TYR A 33 28.43 7.17 -3.42
C TYR A 33 27.58 6.78 -2.20
N ALA A 34 28.07 5.81 -1.43
CA ALA A 34 27.51 5.40 -0.15
C ALA A 34 28.63 5.25 0.88
N SER A 35 28.43 5.78 2.09
CA SER A 35 29.46 5.77 3.15
C SER A 35 28.98 5.02 4.38
N TYR A 36 29.85 4.19 4.95
CA TYR A 36 29.57 3.28 6.07
C TYR A 36 30.59 3.46 7.21
N ARG A 37 30.17 3.11 8.43
CA ARG A 37 31.04 3.07 9.61
C ARG A 37 31.96 1.84 9.63
N SER A 38 31.52 0.75 9.00
CA SER A 38 32.20 -0.54 8.98
C SER A 38 32.64 -0.91 7.56
N SER A 39 33.88 -1.37 7.42
CA SER A 39 34.42 -1.85 6.14
C SER A 39 33.63 -3.05 5.61
N ALA A 40 33.17 -3.93 6.50
CA ALA A 40 32.40 -5.12 6.11
C ALA A 40 31.06 -4.76 5.49
N HIS A 41 30.37 -3.75 6.04
CA HIS A 41 29.10 -3.27 5.48
C HIS A 41 29.28 -2.60 4.12
N ALA A 42 30.35 -1.79 3.97
CA ALA A 42 30.69 -1.19 2.69
C ALA A 42 31.00 -2.26 1.63
N GLU A 43 31.78 -3.27 1.99
CA GLU A 43 32.14 -4.33 1.05
C GLU A 43 30.95 -5.22 0.68
N LEU A 44 30.10 -5.57 1.65
CA LEU A 44 28.85 -6.29 1.40
C LEU A 44 27.95 -5.53 0.42
N PHE A 45 27.79 -4.22 0.61
CA PHE A 45 27.01 -3.38 -0.30
C PHE A 45 27.61 -3.36 -1.71
N ARG A 46 28.94 -3.22 -1.84
CA ARG A 46 29.63 -3.28 -3.14
C ARG A 46 29.45 -4.63 -3.82
N ILE A 47 29.56 -5.73 -3.07
CA ILE A 47 29.34 -7.09 -3.59
C ILE A 47 27.93 -7.22 -4.17
N ASN A 48 26.91 -6.72 -3.44
CA ASN A 48 25.53 -6.77 -3.90
C ASN A 48 25.30 -5.98 -5.19
N LEU A 49 25.90 -4.79 -5.33
CA LEU A 49 25.85 -3.99 -6.56
C LEU A 49 26.44 -4.74 -7.76
N VAL A 50 27.62 -5.35 -7.58
CA VAL A 50 28.27 -6.14 -8.63
C VAL A 50 27.43 -7.36 -8.98
N ALA A 51 26.86 -8.05 -7.99
CA ALA A 51 25.99 -9.20 -8.20
C ALA A 51 24.73 -8.84 -8.98
N ALA A 52 24.10 -7.70 -8.69
CA ALA A 52 22.92 -7.21 -9.42
C ALA A 52 23.25 -6.89 -10.89
N ALA A 53 24.38 -6.23 -11.15
CA ALA A 53 24.84 -5.99 -12.51
C ALA A 53 25.14 -7.29 -13.28
N ASN A 54 25.76 -8.28 -12.62
CA ASN A 54 26.02 -9.59 -13.23
C ASN A 54 24.73 -10.36 -13.55
N ARG A 55 23.63 -10.11 -12.81
CA ARG A 55 22.28 -10.63 -13.12
C ARG A 55 21.58 -9.89 -14.26
N GLY A 56 22.16 -8.80 -14.78
CA GLY A 56 21.55 -7.97 -15.82
C GLY A 56 20.40 -7.10 -15.30
N GLU A 57 20.38 -6.80 -14.00
CA GLU A 57 19.36 -5.90 -13.45
C GLU A 57 19.48 -4.49 -14.03
N VAL A 58 18.34 -3.82 -14.21
CA VAL A 58 18.29 -2.42 -14.61
C VAL A 58 18.68 -1.55 -13.42
N PHE A 59 19.59 -0.62 -13.64
CA PHE A 59 19.97 0.40 -12.67
C PHE A 59 19.17 1.67 -12.96
N ASP A 60 18.56 2.23 -11.93
CA ASP A 60 17.86 3.50 -12.02
C ASP A 60 18.89 4.64 -12.10
N THR A 61 18.72 5.54 -13.07
CA THR A 61 19.68 6.62 -13.36
C THR A 61 19.55 7.81 -12.40
N GLU A 62 18.47 7.88 -11.62
CA GLU A 62 18.26 8.93 -10.63
C GLU A 62 18.95 8.60 -9.31
N THR A 63 18.71 7.40 -8.79
CA THR A 63 19.17 6.84 -7.52
C THR A 63 20.50 6.09 -7.63
N GLY A 64 20.80 5.58 -8.82
CA GLY A 64 21.97 4.75 -9.08
C GLY A 64 21.84 3.31 -8.60
N LEU A 65 20.70 2.88 -8.06
CA LEU A 65 20.55 1.54 -7.47
C LEU A 65 19.88 0.57 -8.45
N PRO A 66 20.26 -0.72 -8.44
CA PRO A 66 19.54 -1.76 -9.15
C PRO A 66 18.19 -2.01 -8.50
N VAL A 67 17.22 -2.52 -9.27
CA VAL A 67 15.84 -2.79 -8.80
C VAL A 67 15.83 -3.59 -7.49
N SER A 68 16.66 -4.62 -7.33
CA SER A 68 16.71 -5.44 -6.10
C SER A 68 17.23 -4.72 -4.85
N MET A 69 17.90 -3.58 -5.03
CA MET A 69 18.51 -2.82 -3.93
C MET A 69 17.92 -1.41 -3.81
N GLN A 70 16.94 -1.06 -4.63
CA GLN A 70 16.16 0.14 -4.38
C GLN A 70 15.47 -0.04 -3.02
N PRO A 71 15.42 1.00 -2.17
CA PRO A 71 14.42 0.99 -1.12
C PRO A 71 13.08 0.76 -1.81
N GLU A 72 12.26 -0.18 -1.30
CA GLU A 72 10.85 -0.21 -1.67
C GLU A 72 10.37 1.23 -1.58
N THR A 73 10.00 1.84 -2.73
CA THR A 73 9.37 3.16 -2.77
C THR A 73 8.32 3.12 -1.69
N GLU A 74 8.39 4.01 -0.68
CA GLU A 74 7.52 3.93 0.52
C GLU A 74 6.12 3.53 0.07
N ALA A 75 5.79 2.26 0.32
CA ALA A 75 4.68 1.65 -0.40
C ALA A 75 3.44 2.43 -0.03
N LEU A 76 2.75 3.01 -1.03
CA LEU A 76 1.57 3.85 -0.80
C LEU A 76 0.67 3.11 0.20
N THR A 77 0.50 3.69 1.38
CA THR A 77 -0.31 3.07 2.43
C THR A 77 -1.78 3.28 2.12
N TRP A 78 -2.62 2.37 2.62
CA TRP A 78 -4.07 2.54 2.50
C TRP A 78 -4.53 3.88 3.08
N TYR A 79 -3.95 4.32 4.20
CA TYR A 79 -4.28 5.61 4.81
C TYR A 79 -4.01 6.79 3.89
N GLN A 80 -2.86 6.82 3.23
CA GLN A 80 -2.53 7.88 2.25
C GLN A 80 -3.49 7.86 1.05
N LEU A 81 -3.76 6.67 0.50
CA LEU A 81 -4.74 6.50 -0.58
C LEU A 81 -6.13 6.99 -0.16
N ALA A 82 -6.60 6.62 1.02
CA ALA A 82 -7.91 6.99 1.55
C ALA A 82 -8.03 8.52 1.75
N CYS A 83 -6.99 9.18 2.23
CA CYS A 83 -6.94 10.64 2.34
C CYS A 83 -7.02 11.30 0.95
N ALA A 84 -6.23 10.83 -0.02
CA ALA A 84 -6.27 11.35 -1.39
C ALA A 84 -7.64 11.14 -2.06
N TYR A 85 -8.24 9.97 -1.88
CA TYR A 85 -9.59 9.66 -2.36
C TYR A 85 -10.64 10.57 -1.71
N ALA A 86 -10.58 10.74 -0.37
CA ALA A 86 -11.48 11.63 0.35
C ALA A 86 -11.39 13.07 -0.17
N GLN A 87 -10.17 13.55 -0.48
CA GLN A 87 -9.93 14.89 -1.04
C GLN A 87 -10.60 15.05 -2.39
N MET A 88 -10.38 14.07 -3.28
CA MET A 88 -10.94 14.07 -4.63
C MET A 88 -12.47 14.08 -4.60
N LYS A 89 -13.10 13.29 -3.74
CA LYS A 89 -14.56 13.22 -3.64
C LYS A 89 -15.20 14.44 -2.97
N TRP A 90 -14.42 15.27 -2.27
CA TRP A 90 -14.96 16.30 -1.39
C TRP A 90 -15.69 17.42 -2.15
N SER A 91 -15.12 17.93 -3.25
CA SER A 91 -15.60 19.13 -3.95
C SER A 91 -17.01 19.01 -4.51
N GLY A 92 -17.38 17.85 -5.07
CA GLY A 92 -18.69 17.61 -5.69
C GLY A 92 -19.74 16.91 -4.81
N ALA A 93 -19.39 16.51 -3.57
CA ALA A 93 -20.28 15.70 -2.75
C ALA A 93 -21.20 16.53 -1.83
N ALA A 94 -22.46 16.10 -1.69
CA ALA A 94 -23.37 16.64 -0.67
C ALA A 94 -22.87 16.34 0.76
N ALA A 95 -23.29 17.14 1.74
CA ALA A 95 -22.82 17.02 3.14
C ALA A 95 -23.02 15.62 3.73
N ASN A 96 -24.19 15.00 3.51
CA ASN A 96 -24.46 13.64 3.96
C ASN A 96 -23.57 12.60 3.25
N THR A 97 -23.30 12.79 1.96
CA THR A 97 -22.38 11.94 1.20
C THR A 97 -20.96 12.03 1.77
N ARG A 98 -20.47 13.25 2.04
CA ARG A 98 -19.15 13.47 2.68
C ARG A 98 -19.05 12.75 4.03
N LYS A 99 -20.06 12.91 4.90
CA LYS A 99 -20.13 12.24 6.21
C LYS A 99 -20.11 10.71 6.06
N ASN A 100 -20.89 10.19 5.12
CA ASN A 100 -20.98 8.76 4.87
C ASN A 100 -19.67 8.17 4.32
N THR A 101 -19.02 8.87 3.39
CA THR A 101 -17.70 8.49 2.86
C THR A 101 -16.65 8.49 3.97
N ALA A 102 -16.57 9.56 4.78
CA ALA A 102 -15.62 9.64 5.89
C ALA A 102 -15.80 8.50 6.91
N SER A 103 -17.05 8.20 7.27
CA SER A 103 -17.36 7.11 8.21
C SER A 103 -17.01 5.74 7.63
N ALA A 104 -17.27 5.52 6.33
CA ALA A 104 -16.93 4.28 5.65
C ALA A 104 -15.41 4.10 5.53
N LEU A 105 -14.68 5.14 5.14
CA LEU A 105 -13.22 5.12 5.09
C LEU A 105 -12.62 4.84 6.48
N ALA A 106 -13.13 5.47 7.54
CA ALA A 106 -12.68 5.18 8.90
C ALA A 106 -12.89 3.71 9.30
N ARG A 107 -14.04 3.13 8.93
CA ARG A 107 -14.30 1.70 9.16
C ARG A 107 -13.35 0.80 8.36
N ILE A 108 -13.09 1.12 7.09
CA ILE A 108 -12.18 0.31 6.26
C ILE A 108 -10.74 0.44 6.76
N THR A 109 -10.28 1.67 7.03
CA THR A 109 -8.93 1.93 7.52
C THR A 109 -8.65 1.20 8.83
N THR A 110 -9.61 1.13 9.76
CA THR A 110 -9.42 0.39 11.00
C THR A 110 -9.21 -1.11 10.81
N GLU A 111 -9.79 -1.71 9.77
CA GLU A 111 -9.56 -3.12 9.40
C GLU A 111 -8.26 -3.33 8.61
N LEU A 112 -7.69 -2.27 8.05
CA LEU A 112 -6.43 -2.27 7.31
C LEU A 112 -5.25 -1.74 8.13
N LEU A 113 -5.40 -1.69 9.45
CA LEU A 113 -4.27 -1.48 10.34
C LEU A 113 -3.51 -2.80 10.53
N VAL A 114 -2.19 -2.74 10.55
CA VAL A 114 -1.34 -3.87 10.90
C VAL A 114 -1.19 -3.95 12.41
N GLU A 115 -1.01 -5.16 12.93
CA GLU A 115 -0.75 -5.34 14.35
C GLU A 115 0.54 -4.62 14.76
N PRO A 116 0.51 -3.86 15.86
CA PRO A 116 1.70 -3.18 16.35
C PRO A 116 2.77 -4.20 16.77
N LYS A 117 4.04 -3.85 16.55
CA LYS A 117 5.17 -4.65 17.06
C LYS A 117 5.09 -4.73 18.59
N ARG A 118 5.59 -5.83 19.16
CA ARG A 118 5.64 -6.04 20.61
C ARG A 118 6.25 -4.81 21.32
N GLY A 119 5.52 -4.26 22.29
CA GLY A 119 5.94 -3.10 23.07
C GLY A 119 5.42 -1.75 22.55
N VAL A 120 4.77 -1.71 21.38
CA VAL A 120 4.06 -0.51 20.89
C VAL A 120 2.62 -0.55 21.40
N VAL A 121 2.20 0.52 22.09
CA VAL A 121 0.84 0.66 22.62
C VAL A 121 -0.05 1.27 21.52
N ALA A 122 -1.15 0.57 21.20
CA ALA A 122 -2.15 1.08 20.28
C ALA A 122 -3.06 2.12 20.98
N PRO A 123 -3.42 3.22 20.31
CA PRO A 123 -4.41 4.16 20.83
C PRO A 123 -5.79 3.51 21.00
N ASP A 124 -6.64 4.13 21.83
CA ASP A 124 -8.01 3.66 22.00
C ASP A 124 -8.78 3.65 20.67
N SER A 125 -9.52 2.56 20.41
CA SER A 125 -10.22 2.35 19.14
C SER A 125 -11.28 3.42 18.84
N GLN A 126 -11.92 4.00 19.86
CA GLN A 126 -12.86 5.09 19.69
C GLN A 126 -12.14 6.39 19.30
N VAL A 127 -10.98 6.67 19.91
CA VAL A 127 -10.14 7.81 19.54
C VAL A 127 -9.67 7.68 18.09
N VAL A 128 -9.19 6.51 17.66
CA VAL A 128 -8.79 6.26 16.27
C VAL A 128 -9.95 6.49 15.30
N ARG A 129 -11.13 5.91 15.57
CA ARG A 129 -12.33 6.12 14.72
C ARG A 129 -12.75 7.58 14.67
N ARG A 130 -12.69 8.29 15.80
CA ARG A 130 -13.03 9.72 15.89
C ARG A 130 -12.03 10.54 15.07
N ALA A 131 -10.74 10.30 15.23
CA ALA A 131 -9.67 10.96 14.50
C ALA A 131 -9.83 10.75 12.98
N LEU A 132 -10.05 9.52 12.53
CA LEU A 132 -10.26 9.23 11.11
C LEU A 132 -11.52 9.91 10.54
N THR A 133 -12.66 9.73 11.21
CA THR A 133 -13.97 10.18 10.70
C THR A 133 -14.12 11.70 10.75
N HIS A 134 -13.60 12.31 11.82
CA HIS A 134 -13.80 13.73 12.08
C HIS A 134 -12.61 14.58 11.67
N TRP A 135 -11.41 14.03 11.45
CA TRP A 135 -10.23 14.80 11.05
C TRP A 135 -9.68 14.35 9.70
N ALA A 136 -9.11 13.14 9.60
CA ALA A 136 -8.37 12.71 8.40
C ALA A 136 -9.22 12.73 7.12
N PHE A 137 -10.46 12.24 7.18
CA PHE A 137 -11.35 12.15 6.01
C PHE A 137 -12.32 13.33 5.89
N ARG A 138 -12.11 14.39 6.67
CA ARG A 138 -12.84 15.66 6.55
C ARG A 138 -11.89 16.78 6.18
N LEU A 139 -11.68 16.93 4.89
CA LEU A 139 -10.71 17.86 4.32
C LEU A 139 -11.28 19.27 4.16
N THR A 140 -11.78 19.80 5.26
CA THR A 140 -11.98 21.24 5.41
C THR A 140 -10.66 21.84 5.86
N ALA A 141 -10.25 22.98 5.29
CA ALA A 141 -9.22 23.81 5.91
C ALA A 141 -9.68 24.14 7.33
N ARG A 142 -9.05 23.51 8.33
CA ARG A 142 -9.34 23.76 9.73
C ARG A 142 -8.43 24.86 10.19
N SER A 143 -9.02 25.90 10.77
CA SER A 143 -8.29 26.96 11.47
C SER A 143 -7.70 26.48 12.80
N GLU A 144 -8.18 25.35 13.32
CA GLU A 144 -7.82 24.81 14.62
C GLU A 144 -7.02 23.52 14.51
N ALA A 145 -5.98 23.40 15.33
CA ALA A 145 -5.16 22.20 15.43
C ALA A 145 -5.94 21.06 16.14
N PRO A 146 -5.70 19.80 15.77
CA PRO A 146 -6.28 18.67 16.50
C PRO A 146 -5.82 18.63 17.95
N GLU A 147 -6.70 18.14 18.83
CA GLU A 147 -6.34 17.72 20.18
C GLU A 147 -5.17 16.72 20.14
N VAL A 148 -4.35 16.71 21.19
CA VAL A 148 -3.11 15.93 21.25
C VAL A 148 -3.36 14.44 21.02
N ASP A 149 -4.44 13.89 21.59
CA ASP A 149 -4.81 12.48 21.44
C ASP A 149 -5.24 12.13 20.01
N VAL A 150 -5.94 13.04 19.32
CA VAL A 150 -6.33 12.91 17.91
C VAL A 150 -5.09 12.95 17.02
N ALA A 151 -4.17 13.90 17.26
CA ALA A 151 -2.93 14.01 16.49
C ALA A 151 -2.08 12.74 16.63
N ALA A 152 -1.87 12.27 17.86
CA ALA A 152 -1.13 11.05 18.15
C ALA A 152 -1.80 9.81 17.52
N ALA A 153 -3.13 9.73 17.53
CA ALA A 153 -3.85 8.64 16.89
C ALA A 153 -3.67 8.63 15.35
N LEU A 154 -3.68 9.79 14.70
CA LEU A 154 -3.45 9.89 13.25
C LEU A 154 -2.00 9.56 12.87
N GLU A 155 -1.04 9.98 13.67
CA GLU A 155 0.36 9.60 13.48
C GLU A 155 0.55 8.09 13.63
N TRP A 156 -0.05 7.50 14.66
CA TRP A 156 -0.02 6.05 14.86
C TRP A 156 -0.67 5.32 13.68
N VAL A 157 -1.82 5.80 13.17
CA VAL A 157 -2.47 5.22 11.98
C VAL A 157 -1.55 5.30 10.77
N ALA A 158 -0.88 6.44 10.54
CA ALA A 158 0.02 6.59 9.40
C ALA A 158 1.17 5.58 9.43
N GLN A 159 1.68 5.26 10.62
CA GLN A 159 2.75 4.28 10.82
C GLN A 159 2.30 2.82 10.75
N HIS A 160 1.01 2.55 11.02
CA HIS A 160 0.45 1.20 11.11
C HIS A 160 -0.58 0.90 10.02
N SER A 161 -0.68 1.74 8.99
CA SER A 161 -1.56 1.48 7.86
C SER A 161 -0.90 0.51 6.89
N ARG A 162 -1.64 -0.51 6.48
CA ARG A 162 -1.17 -1.52 5.54
C ARG A 162 -0.84 -0.92 4.16
N PRO A 163 0.23 -1.37 3.47
CA PRO A 163 0.48 -1.03 2.08
C PRO A 163 -0.69 -1.37 1.16
N VAL A 164 -0.98 -0.52 0.18
CA VAL A 164 -2.02 -0.79 -0.84
C VAL A 164 -1.67 -2.04 -1.67
N ALA A 165 -0.39 -2.33 -1.87
CA ALA A 165 0.08 -3.51 -2.58
C ALA A 165 -0.40 -4.82 -1.95
N ASP A 166 -0.58 -4.87 -0.61
CA ASP A 166 -1.05 -6.07 0.10
C ASP A 166 -2.50 -6.42 -0.27
N LEU A 167 -3.29 -5.46 -0.76
CA LEU A 167 -4.67 -5.72 -1.20
C LEU A 167 -4.74 -6.57 -2.48
N LYS A 168 -3.60 -6.83 -3.14
CA LYS A 168 -3.50 -7.85 -4.20
C LYS A 168 -3.73 -9.26 -3.64
N ASP A 169 -3.44 -9.49 -2.36
CA ASP A 169 -3.91 -10.68 -1.65
C ASP A 169 -5.40 -10.55 -1.37
N LEU A 170 -6.19 -11.39 -2.04
CA LEU A 170 -7.65 -11.37 -1.96
C LEU A 170 -8.17 -11.69 -0.56
N ASP A 171 -7.39 -12.35 0.30
CA ASP A 171 -7.82 -12.65 1.66
C ASP A 171 -7.88 -11.40 2.53
N VAL A 172 -7.01 -10.41 2.27
CA VAL A 172 -7.10 -9.09 2.92
C VAL A 172 -8.41 -8.40 2.54
N GLY A 173 -8.75 -8.39 1.25
CA GLY A 173 -10.01 -7.82 0.77
C GLY A 173 -11.24 -8.55 1.33
N ARG A 174 -11.21 -9.90 1.37
CA ARG A 174 -12.28 -10.71 1.97
C ARG A 174 -12.45 -10.44 3.45
N HIS A 175 -11.35 -10.28 4.18
CA HIS A 175 -11.37 -9.96 5.61
C HIS A 175 -12.11 -8.64 5.86
N VAL A 176 -11.75 -7.58 5.14
CA VAL A 176 -12.44 -6.28 5.24
C VAL A 176 -13.92 -6.42 4.89
N LEU A 177 -14.26 -7.10 3.78
CA LEU A 177 -15.65 -7.29 3.36
C LEU A 177 -16.48 -8.10 4.36
N ARG A 178 -15.88 -9.10 5.00
CA ARG A 178 -16.51 -9.85 6.09
C ARG A 178 -16.74 -8.96 7.30
N SER A 179 -15.73 -8.19 7.70
CA SER A 179 -15.81 -7.32 8.89
C SER A 179 -16.87 -6.22 8.78
N ILE A 180 -17.07 -5.63 7.59
CA ILE A 180 -18.12 -4.62 7.36
C ILE A 180 -19.54 -5.22 7.28
N SER A 181 -19.66 -6.55 7.24
CA SER A 181 -20.96 -7.25 7.30
C SER A 181 -21.50 -7.33 8.73
N PHE A 182 -20.68 -6.98 9.72
CA PHE A 182 -21.04 -6.95 11.14
C PHE A 182 -20.93 -5.53 11.71
N ARG A 183 -21.71 -5.27 12.76
CA ARG A 183 -21.59 -4.11 13.64
C ARG A 183 -20.42 -4.30 14.61
N LEU A 184 -20.05 -3.24 15.32
CA LEU A 184 -18.99 -3.29 16.34
C LEU A 184 -19.34 -4.21 17.53
N ASP A 185 -20.63 -4.46 17.76
CA ASP A 185 -21.14 -5.41 18.77
C ASP A 185 -21.19 -6.87 18.27
N GLY A 186 -20.71 -7.14 17.04
CA GLY A 186 -20.70 -8.47 16.44
C GLY A 186 -22.03 -8.89 15.80
N THR A 187 -23.10 -8.10 15.91
CA THR A 187 -24.38 -8.42 15.26
C THR A 187 -24.32 -8.10 13.76
N PRO A 188 -25.13 -8.75 12.91
CA PRO A 188 -25.20 -8.42 11.50
C PRO A 188 -25.52 -6.94 11.26
N ALA A 189 -24.76 -6.29 10.38
CA ALA A 189 -25.07 -4.95 9.91
C ALA A 189 -26.25 -4.98 8.92
N SER A 190 -26.93 -3.84 8.75
CA SER A 190 -27.98 -3.78 7.72
C SER A 190 -27.36 -3.94 6.32
N PRO A 191 -28.04 -4.60 5.37
CA PRO A 191 -27.52 -4.77 4.02
C PRO A 191 -27.17 -3.45 3.34
N SER A 192 -28.00 -2.42 3.54
CA SER A 192 -27.76 -1.07 3.01
C SER A 192 -26.51 -0.40 3.60
N HIS A 193 -26.18 -0.69 4.86
CA HIS A 193 -24.97 -0.18 5.49
C HIS A 193 -23.72 -0.85 4.92
N SER A 194 -23.70 -2.18 4.88
CA SER A 194 -22.57 -2.96 4.36
C SER A 194 -22.34 -2.69 2.87
N GLN A 195 -23.41 -2.60 2.07
CA GLN A 195 -23.31 -2.29 0.64
C GLN A 195 -22.71 -0.89 0.40
N ARG A 196 -23.08 0.09 1.24
CA ARG A 196 -22.52 1.44 1.15
C ARG A 196 -21.04 1.47 1.47
N ILE A 197 -20.59 0.78 2.53
CA ILE A 197 -19.16 0.69 2.86
C ILE A 197 -18.41 -0.04 1.75
N ARG A 198 -18.96 -1.15 1.23
CA ARG A 198 -18.39 -1.88 0.09
C ARG A 198 -18.21 -0.99 -1.13
N ALA A 199 -19.20 -0.15 -1.46
CA ALA A 199 -19.11 0.77 -2.59
C ALA A 199 -18.00 1.82 -2.40
N VAL A 200 -17.83 2.35 -1.19
CA VAL A 200 -16.71 3.26 -0.87
C VAL A 200 -15.36 2.55 -1.03
N PHE A 201 -15.24 1.32 -0.52
CA PHE A 201 -14.01 0.54 -0.63
C PHE A 201 -13.64 0.26 -2.09
N HIS A 202 -14.62 -0.19 -2.88
CA HIS A 202 -14.47 -0.43 -4.30
C HIS A 202 -13.99 0.84 -5.03
N ASN A 203 -14.66 1.97 -4.82
CA ASN A 203 -14.33 3.22 -5.52
C ASN A 203 -12.96 3.79 -5.13
N ALA A 204 -12.53 3.59 -3.88
CA ALA A 204 -11.19 3.99 -3.45
C ALA A 204 -10.10 3.15 -4.12
N LEU A 205 -10.39 1.87 -4.42
CA LEU A 205 -9.46 1.01 -5.16
C LEU A 205 -9.50 1.26 -6.66
N GLU A 206 -10.66 1.59 -7.25
CA GLU A 206 -10.71 2.14 -8.62
C GLU A 206 -9.86 3.40 -8.74
N TYR A 207 -9.95 4.29 -7.75
CA TYR A 207 -9.10 5.49 -7.73
C TYR A 207 -7.60 5.17 -7.69
N ALA A 208 -7.18 4.14 -6.96
CA ALA A 208 -5.79 3.66 -6.99
C ALA A 208 -5.40 3.13 -8.38
N VAL A 209 -6.31 2.43 -9.07
CA VAL A 209 -6.07 1.96 -10.45
C VAL A 209 -5.94 3.12 -11.42
N GLU A 210 -6.85 4.10 -11.34
CA GLU A 210 -6.79 5.33 -12.15
C GLU A 210 -5.47 6.10 -11.96
N LYS A 211 -4.88 6.03 -10.77
CA LYS A 211 -3.57 6.65 -10.45
C LYS A 211 -2.36 5.78 -10.82
N GLY A 212 -2.57 4.52 -11.18
CA GLY A 212 -1.50 3.56 -11.49
C GLY A 212 -0.86 2.90 -10.27
N ASP A 213 -1.41 3.12 -9.06
CA ASP A 213 -0.94 2.51 -7.82
C ASP A 213 -1.32 1.01 -7.74
N LEU A 214 -2.37 0.62 -8.47
CA LEU A 214 -2.78 -0.76 -8.67
C LEU A 214 -3.01 -1.06 -10.16
N PRO A 215 -2.70 -2.28 -10.64
CA PRO A 215 -2.96 -2.67 -12.02
C PRO A 215 -4.45 -2.95 -12.29
N GLU A 216 -5.19 -3.41 -11.27
CA GLU A 216 -6.62 -3.71 -11.33
C GLU A 216 -7.23 -3.59 -9.93
N ASN A 217 -8.56 -3.44 -9.85
CA ASN A 217 -9.25 -3.41 -8.57
C ASN A 217 -9.40 -4.85 -8.02
N PRO A 218 -8.75 -5.21 -6.90
CA PRO A 218 -8.77 -6.57 -6.39
C PRO A 218 -10.17 -7.04 -5.96
N LEU A 219 -11.08 -6.13 -5.61
CA LEU A 219 -12.44 -6.51 -5.18
C LEU A 219 -13.30 -7.04 -6.32
N SER A 220 -12.98 -6.72 -7.57
CA SER A 220 -13.66 -7.26 -8.75
C SER A 220 -13.55 -8.80 -8.80
N ARG A 221 -12.45 -9.36 -8.27
CA ARG A 221 -12.17 -10.79 -8.20
C ARG A 221 -12.80 -11.49 -7.00
N ILE A 222 -13.26 -10.72 -6.00
CA ILE A 222 -13.85 -11.25 -4.77
C ILE A 222 -15.38 -11.42 -4.92
N GLY A 223 -15.96 -11.06 -6.07
CA GLY A 223 -17.43 -10.98 -6.21
C GLY A 223 -18.04 -11.14 -7.60
N GLY A 224 -17.37 -11.79 -8.56
CA GLY A 224 -18.03 -12.28 -9.78
C GLY A 224 -18.58 -13.68 -9.56
N ARG A 225 -19.86 -13.91 -9.86
CA ARG A 225 -20.47 -15.26 -9.97
C ARG A 225 -19.48 -16.19 -10.67
N ALA A 226 -19.15 -17.34 -10.08
CA ALA A 226 -18.34 -18.36 -10.74
C ALA A 226 -18.85 -18.54 -12.18
N PRO A 227 -17.98 -18.59 -13.21
CA PRO A 227 -18.43 -18.88 -14.55
C PRO A 227 -19.24 -20.18 -14.47
N ARG A 228 -20.50 -20.14 -14.92
CA ARG A 228 -21.24 -21.37 -15.15
C ARG A 228 -20.39 -22.13 -16.15
N LEU A 229 -19.72 -23.18 -15.72
CA LEU A 229 -19.28 -24.24 -16.60
C LEU A 229 -20.55 -24.73 -17.28
N THR A 230 -20.83 -24.21 -18.48
CA THR A 230 -21.73 -24.87 -19.42
C THR A 230 -21.13 -26.25 -19.59
N ARG A 231 -21.73 -27.23 -18.92
CA ARG A 231 -21.49 -28.63 -19.19
C ARG A 231 -21.80 -28.79 -20.67
N GLN A 232 -20.74 -28.84 -21.48
CA GLN A 232 -20.83 -29.17 -22.89
C GLN A 232 -21.43 -30.57 -22.92
N VAL A 233 -22.69 -30.67 -23.35
CA VAL A 233 -23.32 -31.95 -23.63
C VAL A 233 -22.57 -32.49 -24.83
N ASP A 234 -21.83 -33.58 -24.61
CA ASP A 234 -21.14 -34.33 -25.66
C ASP A 234 -22.18 -34.95 -26.60
N PRO A 235 -22.26 -34.55 -27.88
CA PRO A 235 -23.21 -35.11 -28.83
C PRO A 235 -22.66 -36.41 -29.39
N ARG A 236 -22.51 -37.45 -28.56
CA ARG A 236 -22.12 -38.81 -29.00
C ARG A 236 -22.81 -39.92 -28.20
N GLN A 237 -24.13 -39.83 -28.06
CA GLN A 237 -24.96 -41.05 -28.01
C GLN A 237 -25.58 -41.30 -29.39
N GLY A 238 -24.72 -41.67 -30.34
CA GLY A 238 -25.11 -42.51 -31.46
C GLY A 238 -24.89 -43.97 -31.03
N GLY A 239 -25.96 -44.65 -30.63
CA GLY A 239 -25.94 -46.04 -30.21
C GLY A 239 -27.30 -46.68 -30.45
N PHE A 240 -27.44 -47.24 -31.65
CA PHE A 240 -28.59 -47.96 -32.18
C PHE A 240 -29.11 -49.06 -31.24
N LYS A 241 -30.43 -49.07 -31.01
CA LYS A 241 -31.34 -50.22 -30.82
C LYS A 241 -32.60 -49.77 -31.57
N VAL A 242 -33.13 -50.43 -32.60
CA VAL A 242 -33.28 -51.86 -32.94
C VAL A 242 -33.02 -52.04 -34.43
#